data_AF-A0A7S1CT92-F1
#
_entry.id   AF-A0A7S1CT92-F1
#
_cell.length_a   1.000
_cell.length_b   1.000
_cell.length_c   1.000
_cell.angle_alpha   90.00
_cell.angle_beta   90.00
_cell.angle_gamma   90.00
#
_symmetry.space_group_name_H-M   'P 1'
#
loop_
_entity.id
_entity.type
_entity.pdbx_description
1 polymer ?
#
loop_
_entity_poly.entity_id
_entity_poly.type
_entity_poly.pdbx_seq_one_letter_code
_entity_poly.pdbx_strand_id
1 'polypeptide(L)'
;MLSPVWEIIGAELTKSERHTADGISIRFPRVERERGDKGPNEATTLTELKALFDASERKFAAAMGAVGEFSLVGAASSAGLKSPDVATAPRAAPPAAADHTGDTTEESDDDDDGGGGCG
;
A
#
# COMPACT_ATOMS: atom_id res chain seq x y z
N MET A 1 10.04 14.34 -6.27
CA MET A 1 10.72 13.53 -5.24
C MET A 1 10.77 12.10 -5.74
N LEU A 2 11.93 11.45 -5.64
CA LEU A 2 12.09 10.02 -5.97
C LEU A 2 11.60 9.19 -4.77
N SER A 3 10.98 8.05 -5.02
CA SER A 3 10.60 7.11 -3.97
C SER A 3 11.84 6.32 -3.51
N PRO A 4 12.05 6.10 -2.21
CA PRO A 4 13.14 5.25 -1.73
C PRO A 4 12.87 3.78 -2.06
N VAL A 5 13.93 2.99 -2.28
CA VAL A 5 13.85 1.55 -2.54
C VAL A 5 14.35 0.79 -1.32
N TRP A 6 13.54 -0.13 -0.82
CA TRP A 6 13.86 -0.95 0.35
C TRP A 6 13.94 -2.44 -0.04
N GLU A 7 14.97 -3.12 0.45
CA GLU A 7 15.11 -4.57 0.30
C GLU A 7 14.24 -5.27 1.35
N ILE A 8 13.29 -6.08 0.87
CA ILE A 8 12.36 -6.84 1.70
C ILE A 8 12.66 -8.33 1.55
N ILE A 9 12.76 -9.03 2.67
CA ILE A 9 12.95 -10.48 2.74
C ILE A 9 11.72 -11.08 3.45
N GLY A 10 11.32 -12.29 3.06
CA GLY A 10 10.25 -13.03 3.71
C GLY A 10 10.48 -14.53 3.70
N ALA A 11 9.58 -15.28 4.31
CA ALA A 11 9.67 -16.73 4.38
C ALA A 11 9.29 -17.39 3.04
N GLU A 12 8.22 -16.90 2.41
CA GLU A 12 7.67 -17.46 1.17
C GLU A 12 6.88 -16.39 0.40
N LEU A 13 6.66 -16.66 -0.89
CA LEU A 13 5.74 -15.91 -1.73
C LEU A 13 4.42 -16.69 -1.81
N THR A 14 3.28 -16.02 -1.66
CA THR A 14 1.95 -16.66 -1.66
C THR A 14 0.97 -15.89 -2.55
N LYS A 15 -0.12 -16.54 -2.97
CA LYS A 15 -1.23 -15.87 -3.67
C LYS A 15 -2.28 -15.35 -2.69
N SER A 16 -2.73 -14.12 -2.91
CA SER A 16 -3.75 -13.41 -2.14
C SER A 16 -4.45 -12.37 -3.01
N GLU A 17 -5.78 -12.37 -2.98
CA GLU A 17 -6.62 -11.46 -3.78
C GLU A 17 -6.49 -9.98 -3.41
N ARG A 18 -5.91 -9.66 -2.24
CA ARG A 18 -5.79 -8.27 -1.77
C ARG A 18 -4.64 -7.50 -2.43
N HIS A 19 -3.70 -8.18 -3.06
CA HIS A 19 -2.51 -7.55 -3.64
C HIS A 19 -2.66 -7.38 -5.16
N THR A 20 -2.34 -6.20 -5.67
CA THR A 20 -2.49 -5.86 -7.09
C THR A 20 -1.37 -6.40 -7.97
N ALA A 21 -0.24 -6.84 -7.38
CA ALA A 21 0.89 -7.42 -8.07
C ALA A 21 0.62 -8.90 -8.44
N ASP A 22 -0.35 -9.15 -9.32
CA ASP A 22 -0.80 -10.50 -9.71
C ASP A 22 -1.31 -11.37 -8.54
N GLY A 23 -1.78 -10.71 -7.47
CA GLY A 23 -2.12 -11.38 -6.22
C GLY A 23 -0.90 -11.92 -5.46
N ILE A 24 0.34 -11.62 -5.82
CA ILE A 24 1.52 -12.14 -5.13
C ILE A 24 1.78 -11.31 -3.87
N SER A 25 1.94 -11.99 -2.74
CA SER A 25 2.28 -11.40 -1.45
C SER A 25 3.50 -12.10 -0.82
N ILE A 26 4.20 -11.39 0.05
CA ILE A 26 5.34 -11.91 0.81
C ILE A 26 4.85 -12.27 2.20
N ARG A 27 5.05 -13.52 2.65
CA ARG A 27 4.69 -13.94 4.00
C ARG A 27 5.81 -13.62 5.00
N PHE A 28 5.41 -12.98 6.11
CA PHE A 28 6.32 -12.47 7.15
C PHE A 28 7.41 -11.54 6.59
N PRO A 29 7.03 -10.42 5.94
CA PRO A 29 7.99 -9.50 5.36
C PRO A 29 8.81 -8.81 6.45
N ARG A 30 10.12 -8.72 6.22
CA ARG A 30 11.10 -8.00 7.02
C ARG A 30 11.88 -7.06 6.13
N VAL A 31 12.10 -5.84 6.61
CA VAL A 31 12.97 -4.87 5.95
C VAL A 31 14.40 -5.21 6.33
N GLU A 32 15.27 -5.39 5.33
CA GLU A 32 16.69 -5.69 5.55
C GLU A 32 17.54 -4.42 5.49
N ARG A 33 17.42 -3.65 4.39
CA ARG A 33 18.19 -2.42 4.16
C ARG A 33 17.52 -1.49 3.17
N GLU A 34 17.86 -0.21 3.25
CA GLU A 34 17.59 0.74 2.16
C GLU A 34 18.63 0.54 1.04
N ARG A 35 18.16 0.54 -0.21
CA ARG A 35 18.99 0.40 -1.41
C ARG A 35 19.27 1.78 -2.00
N GLY A 36 20.25 2.48 -1.41
CA GLY A 36 20.71 3.76 -1.94
C GLY A 36 21.37 3.67 -3.32
N ASP A 37 21.72 2.45 -3.76
CA ASP A 37 22.27 2.15 -5.07
C ASP A 37 21.20 1.97 -6.17
N LYS A 38 19.90 1.94 -5.83
CA LYS A 38 18.82 1.65 -6.78
C LYS A 38 17.75 2.72 -6.81
N GLY A 39 17.28 3.05 -8.01
CA GLY A 39 16.10 3.89 -8.23
C GLY A 39 14.79 3.10 -8.24
N PRO A 40 13.61 3.78 -8.17
CA PRO A 40 12.30 3.14 -8.26
C PRO A 40 12.09 2.23 -9.47
N ASN A 41 12.70 2.59 -10.61
CA ASN A 41 12.60 1.84 -11.87
C ASN A 41 13.50 0.59 -11.89
N GLU A 42 14.41 0.46 -10.94
CA GLU A 42 15.32 -0.68 -10.77
C GLU A 42 14.90 -1.59 -9.60
N ALA A 43 13.78 -1.25 -8.94
CA ALA A 43 13.13 -2.16 -8.01
C ALA A 43 12.56 -3.37 -8.76
N THR A 44 12.32 -4.46 -8.04
CA THR A 44 11.80 -5.72 -8.63
C THR A 44 10.50 -5.46 -9.38
N THR A 45 10.52 -5.78 -10.68
CA THR A 45 9.38 -5.59 -11.58
C THR A 45 8.36 -6.71 -11.43
N LEU A 46 7.14 -6.50 -11.94
CA LEU A 46 6.10 -7.52 -11.92
C LEU A 46 6.52 -8.80 -12.65
N THR A 47 7.24 -8.68 -13.77
CA THR A 47 7.74 -9.83 -14.54
C THR A 47 8.75 -10.65 -13.75
N GLU A 48 9.69 -9.98 -13.08
CA GLU A 48 10.67 -10.65 -12.21
C GLU A 48 9.99 -11.29 -11.00
N LEU A 49 9.01 -10.61 -10.40
CA LEU A 49 8.26 -11.13 -9.26
C LEU A 49 7.51 -12.43 -9.59
N LYS A 50 6.90 -12.51 -10.79
CA LYS A 50 6.25 -13.75 -11.28
C LYS A 50 7.26 -14.88 -11.46
N ALA A 51 8.41 -14.59 -12.08
CA ALA A 51 9.46 -15.59 -12.26
C ALA A 51 10.01 -16.10 -10.92
N LEU A 52 10.14 -15.21 -9.92
CA LEU A 52 10.53 -15.58 -8.55
C LEU A 52 9.47 -16.44 -7.88
N PHE A 53 8.18 -16.11 -8.04
CA PHE A 53 7.06 -16.90 -7.52
C PHE A 53 7.09 -18.32 -8.09
N ASP A 54 7.16 -18.48 -9.40
CA ASP A 54 7.20 -19.80 -10.07
C ASP A 54 8.43 -20.62 -9.65
N ALA A 55 9.58 -19.96 -9.44
CA ALA A 55 10.77 -20.62 -8.93
C ALA A 55 10.62 -21.02 -7.46
N SER A 56 9.95 -20.21 -6.64
CA SER A 56 9.71 -20.48 -5.22
C SER A 56 8.74 -21.64 -4.99
N GLU A 57 7.66 -21.72 -5.77
CA GLU A 57 6.68 -22.81 -5.71
C GLU A 57 7.34 -24.16 -6.01
N ARG A 58 8.20 -24.21 -7.04
CA ARG A 58 8.95 -25.42 -7.39
C ARG A 58 9.91 -25.84 -6.27
N LYS A 59 10.62 -24.87 -5.66
CA LYS A 59 11.52 -25.14 -4.52
C LYS A 59 10.75 -25.63 -3.30
N PHE A 60 9.60 -25.02 -3.01
CA PHE A 60 8.74 -25.40 -1.90
C PHE A 60 8.15 -26.80 -2.10
N ALA A 61 7.62 -27.08 -3.29
CA ALA A 61 7.13 -28.41 -3.66
C ALA A 61 8.23 -29.48 -3.58
N ALA A 62 9.46 -29.18 -4.03
CA ALA A 62 10.60 -30.07 -3.90
C ALA A 62 10.98 -30.34 -2.43
N ALA A 63 10.94 -29.30 -1.59
CA ALA A 63 11.25 -29.42 -0.16
C ALA A 63 10.19 -30.23 0.62
N MET A 64 8.93 -30.19 0.18
CA MET A 64 7.81 -30.91 0.81
C MET A 64 7.68 -32.39 0.38
N GLY A 65 8.49 -32.87 -0.56
CA GLY A 65 8.46 -34.27 -1.02
C GLY A 65 7.24 -34.54 -1.91
N ALA A 66 7.47 -34.57 -3.22
CA ALA A 66 6.44 -34.78 -4.24
C ALA A 66 5.47 -35.94 -3.93
N VAL A 67 4.25 -35.62 -3.50
CA VAL A 67 3.11 -36.50 -3.65
C VAL A 67 2.54 -36.30 -5.05
N GLY A 68 2.84 -37.25 -5.94
CA GLY A 68 2.01 -37.59 -7.10
C GLY A 68 2.02 -36.61 -8.27
N GLU A 69 2.61 -37.08 -9.36
CA GLU A 69 2.34 -36.65 -10.73
C GLU A 69 0.82 -36.51 -10.97
N PHE A 70 0.32 -35.27 -11.06
CA PHE A 70 -0.91 -34.99 -11.77
C PHE A 70 -0.59 -34.00 -12.87
N SER A 71 -0.26 -34.57 -14.03
CA SER A 71 -0.20 -33.85 -15.29
C SER A 71 -1.59 -33.26 -15.57
N LEU A 72 -1.69 -31.94 -15.39
CA LEU A 72 -2.71 -31.13 -16.04
C LEU A 72 -2.03 -30.33 -17.13
N VAL A 73 -1.83 -30.98 -18.28
CA VAL A 73 -1.68 -30.28 -19.54
C VAL A 73 -2.96 -29.49 -19.82
N GLY A 74 -2.85 -28.17 -19.97
CA GLY A 74 -4.04 -27.34 -20.16
C GLY A 74 -3.76 -25.84 -20.21
N ALA A 75 -2.86 -25.41 -21.09
CA ALA A 75 -2.93 -24.05 -21.61
C ALA A 75 -4.14 -23.95 -22.57
N ALA A 76 -5.20 -23.24 -22.18
CA ALA A 76 -6.08 -22.50 -23.11
C ALA A 76 -7.05 -21.58 -22.37
N SER A 77 -7.10 -20.35 -22.87
CA SER A 77 -8.05 -19.29 -22.57
C SER A 77 -9.53 -19.70 -22.63
N SER A 78 -10.34 -19.10 -21.77
CA SER A 78 -11.75 -18.81 -22.02
C SER A 78 -12.06 -17.46 -21.37
N ALA A 79 -12.10 -16.38 -22.14
CA ALA A 79 -13.33 -15.93 -22.80
C ALA A 79 -14.48 -15.72 -21.80
N GLY A 80 -14.62 -14.47 -21.38
CA GLY A 80 -15.87 -13.75 -21.08
C GLY A 80 -17.01 -14.50 -20.38
N LEU A 81 -17.19 -14.18 -19.10
CA LEU A 81 -18.53 -14.10 -18.51
C LEU A 81 -18.70 -12.70 -17.89
N LYS A 82 -19.71 -12.00 -18.40
CA LYS A 82 -20.11 -10.63 -18.10
C LYS A 82 -20.59 -10.53 -16.65
N SER A 83 -20.07 -9.57 -15.88
CA SER A 83 -20.74 -9.10 -14.66
C SER A 83 -21.61 -7.88 -14.98
N PRO A 84 -22.81 -7.77 -14.37
CA PRO A 84 -23.77 -6.73 -14.66
C PRO A 84 -23.31 -5.36 -14.15
N ASP A 85 -23.71 -4.35 -14.90
CA ASP A 85 -23.52 -2.92 -14.70
C ASP A 85 -23.82 -2.50 -13.24
N VAL A 86 -22.77 -2.11 -12.49
CA VAL A 86 -22.96 -1.37 -11.25
C VAL A 86 -22.78 0.11 -11.55
N ALA A 87 -23.90 0.81 -11.42
CA ALA A 87 -24.04 2.21 -11.74
C ALA A 87 -22.97 3.10 -11.09
N THR A 88 -22.45 4.00 -11.92
CA THR A 88 -21.70 5.21 -11.62
C THR A 88 -22.05 5.86 -10.27
N ALA A 89 -21.08 5.91 -9.35
CA ALA A 89 -21.07 6.89 -8.27
C ALA A 89 -19.98 7.95 -8.57
N PRO A 90 -20.31 9.26 -8.48
CA PRO A 90 -19.36 10.30 -8.84
C PRO A 90 -18.27 10.48 -7.78
N ARG A 91 -17.05 10.64 -8.29
CA ARG A 91 -15.83 11.07 -7.61
C ARG A 91 -16.07 12.40 -6.89
N ALA A 92 -16.20 12.36 -5.56
CA ALA A 92 -16.12 13.55 -4.72
C ALA A 92 -14.66 14.04 -4.66
N ALA A 93 -14.47 15.30 -5.03
CA ALA A 93 -13.22 16.04 -4.91
C ALA A 93 -12.83 16.21 -3.42
N PRO A 94 -11.54 16.36 -3.09
CA PRO A 94 -11.12 16.67 -1.73
C PRO A 94 -11.57 18.09 -1.34
N PRO A 95 -12.14 18.31 -0.14
CA PRO A 95 -12.41 19.65 0.34
C PRO A 95 -11.08 20.35 0.69
N ALA A 96 -10.83 21.45 -0.02
CA ALA A 96 -9.93 22.50 0.41
C ALA A 96 -10.60 23.34 1.51
N ALA A 97 -9.76 23.89 2.39
CA ALA A 97 -10.03 24.96 3.36
C ALA A 97 -10.86 24.59 4.61
N ALA A 98 -10.15 24.41 5.74
CA ALA A 98 -10.62 24.91 7.02
C ALA A 98 -9.60 25.95 7.48
N ASP A 99 -9.94 27.19 7.17
CA ASP A 99 -9.33 28.42 7.68
C ASP A 99 -9.69 28.53 9.16
N HIS A 100 -8.70 28.51 10.06
CA HIS A 100 -8.90 28.87 11.46
C HIS A 100 -8.98 30.40 11.54
N THR A 101 -10.16 30.93 11.22
CA THR A 101 -10.48 32.33 11.42
C THR A 101 -10.50 32.60 12.92
N GLY A 102 -9.50 33.34 13.39
CA GLY A 102 -9.47 33.91 14.72
C GLY A 102 -10.57 34.95 14.83
N ASP A 103 -11.56 34.67 15.69
CA ASP A 103 -12.48 35.66 16.23
C ASP A 103 -11.86 36.14 17.55
N THR A 104 -11.02 37.16 17.47
CA THR A 104 -10.65 37.98 18.63
C THR A 104 -11.48 39.23 18.51
N THR A 105 -12.58 39.26 19.25
CA THR A 105 -13.40 40.45 19.43
C THR A 105 -12.55 41.47 20.18
N GLU A 106 -12.00 42.44 19.46
CA GLU A 106 -11.59 43.72 20.01
C GLU A 106 -12.88 44.48 20.33
N GLU A 107 -13.28 44.51 21.60
CA GLU A 107 -14.17 45.53 22.12
C GLU A 107 -13.40 46.33 23.16
N SER A 108 -13.51 47.64 22.99
CA SER A 108 -12.64 48.70 23.42
C SER A 108 -13.16 49.38 24.67
N ASP A 109 -12.23 50.06 25.36
CA ASP A 109 -12.42 51.24 26.19
C ASP A 109 -13.27 51.12 27.47
N ASP A 110 -12.64 51.36 28.62
CA ASP A 110 -12.97 52.53 29.44
C ASP A 110 -12.03 52.60 30.66
N ASP A 111 -11.34 53.74 30.74
CA ASP A 111 -10.67 54.29 31.91
C ASP A 111 -11.59 54.30 33.14
N ASP A 112 -11.06 54.03 34.34
CA ASP A 112 -11.13 54.98 35.49
C ASP A 112 -10.64 54.32 36.81
N ASP A 113 -9.65 54.99 37.39
CA ASP A 113 -9.49 55.35 38.80
C ASP A 113 -9.68 54.38 39.97
N GLY A 114 -8.76 54.55 40.94
CA GLY A 114 -9.17 54.58 42.33
C GLY A 114 -8.70 53.44 43.23
N GLY A 115 -7.46 53.58 43.72
CA GLY A 115 -7.09 53.58 45.14
C GLY A 115 -7.78 52.62 46.13
N GLY A 116 -6.96 51.90 46.90
CA GLY A 116 -7.41 51.37 48.19
C GLY A 116 -6.45 50.37 48.81
N GLY A 117 -5.49 50.85 49.60
CA GLY A 117 -4.78 49.99 50.54
C GLY A 117 -5.65 49.66 51.76
N CYS A 118 -5.48 48.44 52.28
CA CYS A 118 -5.67 48.02 53.68
C CYS A 118 -5.42 46.50 53.71
N GLY A 119 -4.69 45.89 54.63
CA GLY A 119 -3.91 46.33 55.79
C GLY A 119 -3.06 45.15 56.26
#